data_AF-U9W9G4-F1
#
_entry.id   AF-U9W9G4-F1
#
_cell.length_a   1.000
_cell.length_b   1.000
_cell.length_c   1.000
_cell.angle_alpha   90.00
_cell.angle_beta   90.00
_cell.angle_gamma   90.00
#
_symmetry.space_group_name_H-M   'P 1'
#
loop_
_entity.id
_entity.type
_entity.pdbx_description
1 polymer ?
#
loop_
_entity_poly.entity_id
_entity_poly.type
_entity_poly.pdbx_seq_one_letter_code
_entity_poly.pdbx_strand_id
1 'polypeptide(L)' 'MGVARSTVNQWVNEVSDPLADSVPEIIVALETLEPSAASIFLSMYLERGAEATIDR' A
#
# COMPACT_ATOMS: atom_id res chain seq x y z
N MET A 1 6.16 5.92 10.66
CA MET A 1 5.26 4.90 10.12
C MET A 1 3.82 5.18 10.44
N GLY A 2 3.42 5.76 11.60
CA GLY A 2 2.13 6.49 11.75
C GLY A 2 0.83 5.71 11.52
N VAL A 3 0.93 4.52 10.94
CA VAL A 3 -0.11 3.70 10.35
C VAL A 3 -0.47 2.64 11.37
N ALA A 4 -1.75 2.52 11.66
CA ALA A 4 -2.24 1.52 12.59
C ALA A 4 -1.95 0.11 12.06
N ARG A 5 -1.55 -0.80 12.95
CA ARG A 5 -1.36 -2.21 12.62
C ARG A 5 -2.61 -2.83 11.99
N SER A 6 -3.80 -2.37 12.40
CA SER A 6 -5.07 -2.79 11.83
C SER A 6 -5.19 -2.45 10.34
N THR A 7 -4.70 -1.28 9.92
CA THR A 7 -4.69 -0.84 8.51
C THR A 7 -3.81 -1.76 7.67
N VAL A 8 -2.60 -2.06 8.14
CA VAL A 8 -1.70 -3.00 7.45
C VAL A 8 -2.33 -4.40 7.40
N ASN A 9 -2.92 -4.85 8.50
CA ASN A 9 -3.56 -6.16 8.56
C ASN A 9 -4.77 -6.27 7.62
N GLN A 10 -5.61 -5.24 7.55
CA GLN A 10 -6.76 -5.22 6.63
C GLN A 10 -6.32 -5.22 5.17
N TRP A 11 -5.28 -4.45 4.84
CA TRP A 11 -4.73 -4.41 3.50
C TRP A 11 -4.13 -5.76 3.06
N VAL A 12 -3.30 -6.37 3.90
CA VAL A 12 -2.68 -7.68 3.61
C VAL A 12 -3.72 -8.79 3.46
N ASN A 13 -4.85 -8.69 4.15
CA ASN A 13 -5.97 -9.63 4.03
C ASN A 13 -7.02 -9.19 2.99
N GLU A 14 -6.69 -8.22 2.12
CA GLU A 14 -7.56 -7.74 1.03
C GLU A 14 -8.94 -7.23 1.48
N VAL A 15 -9.06 -6.80 2.74
CA VAL A 15 -10.31 -6.29 3.32
C VAL A 15 -10.57 -4.84 2.91
N SER A 16 -9.52 -4.02 2.93
CA SER A 16 -9.59 -2.61 2.55
C SER A 16 -8.20 -2.11 2.18
N ASP A 17 -8.12 -1.26 1.17
CA ASP A 17 -6.88 -0.58 0.82
C ASP A 17 -6.47 0.43 1.90
N PRO A 18 -5.16 0.67 2.08
CA PRO A 18 -4.67 1.73 2.94
C PRO A 18 -5.06 3.09 2.37
N LEU A 19 -5.27 4.08 3.27
CA LEU A 19 -5.55 5.45 2.85
C LEU A 19 -4.38 6.04 2.07
N ALA A 20 -4.66 6.98 1.17
CA ALA A 20 -3.64 7.66 0.36
C ALA A 20 -2.52 8.28 1.23
N ASP A 21 -2.85 8.78 2.42
CA ASP A 21 -1.88 9.34 3.36
C ASP A 21 -1.00 8.28 4.04
N SER A 22 -1.48 7.03 4.13
CA SER A 22 -0.75 5.90 4.71
C SER A 22 0.22 5.25 3.73
N VAL A 23 -0.05 5.37 2.42
CA VAL A 23 0.76 4.75 1.36
C VAL A 23 2.23 5.24 1.36
N PRO A 24 2.53 6.55 1.43
CA PRO A 24 3.90 7.05 1.55
C PRO A 24 4.63 6.53 2.80
N GLU A 25 3.94 6.43 3.94
CA GLU A 25 4.54 5.95 5.18
C GLU A 25 4.91 4.46 5.10
N ILE A 26 4.09 3.66 4.42
CA ILE A 26 4.36 2.25 4.14
C ILE A 26 5.57 2.11 3.21
N ILE A 27 5.64 2.91 2.14
CA ILE A 27 6.77 2.91 1.19
C ILE A 27 8.08 3.20 1.91
N VAL A 28 8.16 4.29 2.69
CA VAL A 28 9.38 4.70 3.40
C VAL A 28 9.87 3.61 4.36
N ALA A 29 8.95 2.90 5.00
CA ALA A 29 9.33 1.81 5.89
C ALA A 29 9.79 0.56 5.15
N LEU A 30 9.14 0.24 4.03
CA LEU A 30 9.60 -0.83 3.16
C LEU A 30 10.98 -0.50 2.60
N GLU A 31 11.25 0.74 2.19
CA GLU A 31 12.59 1.16 1.75
C GLU A 31 13.67 0.94 2.82
N THR A 32 13.32 1.13 4.10
CA THR A 32 14.25 0.92 5.21
C THR A 32 14.50 -0.57 5.49
N LEU A 33 13.48 -1.41 5.32
CA LEU A 33 13.54 -2.84 5.62
C LEU A 33 14.08 -3.66 4.45
N GLU A 34 13.52 -3.44 3.26
CA GLU A 34 13.80 -4.16 2.03
C GLU A 34 13.38 -3.31 0.81
N PRO A 35 14.33 -2.62 0.14
CA PRO A 35 14.03 -1.68 -0.95
C PRO A 35 13.25 -2.28 -2.13
N SER A 36 13.42 -3.58 -2.41
CA SER A 36 12.69 -4.21 -3.52
C SER A 36 11.19 -4.34 -3.21
N ALA A 37 10.81 -4.56 -1.96
CA ALA A 37 9.45 -4.63 -1.49
C ALA A 37 8.73 -3.29 -1.62
N ALA A 38 9.43 -2.17 -1.42
CA ALA A 38 8.87 -0.84 -1.65
C ALA A 38 8.48 -0.63 -3.12
N SER A 39 9.35 -1.06 -4.04
CA SER A 39 9.09 -0.98 -5.48
C SER A 39 7.95 -1.89 -5.91
N ILE A 40 7.91 -3.13 -5.42
CA ILE A 40 6.83 -4.08 -5.70
C ILE A 40 5.49 -3.54 -5.19
N PHE A 41 5.48 -3.02 -3.95
CA PHE A 41 4.28 -2.43 -3.35
C PHE A 41 3.75 -1.26 -4.18
N LEU A 42 4.62 -0.34 -4.62
CA LEU A 42 4.22 0.81 -5.43
C LEU A 42 3.62 0.37 -6.78
N SER A 43 4.25 -0.58 -7.46
CA SER A 43 3.72 -1.12 -8.74
C SER A 43 2.34 -1.74 -8.55
N MET A 44 2.17 -2.59 -7.52
CA MET A 44 0.89 -3.22 -7.22
C MET A 44 -0.20 -2.21 -6.83
N TYR A 45 0.15 -1.17 -6.07
CA TYR A 45 -0.79 -0.11 -5.69
C TYR A 45 -1.27 0.69 -6.91
N LEU A 46 -0.36 1.03 -7.83
CA LEU A 46 -0.70 1.78 -9.05
C LEU A 46 -1.53 0.95 -10.03
N GLU A 47 -1.21 -0.34 -10.20
CA GLU A 47 -2.00 -1.26 -11.02
C GLU A 47 -3.44 -1.40 -10.49
N ARG A 48 -3.60 -1.57 -9.17
CA ARG A 48 -4.91 -1.73 -8.53
C ARG A 48 -5.74 -0.42 -8.56
N GLY A 49 -5.08 0.73 -8.43
CA GLY A 49 -5.72 2.05 -8.59
C GLY A 49 -6.19 2.33 -10.03
N ALA A 50 -5.47 1.82 -11.02
CA ALA A 50 -5.87 1.92 -12.42
C ALA A 50 -7.11 1.06 -12.71
N GLU A 51 -7.21 -0.13 -12.13
CA GLU A 51 -8.35 -1.05 -12.30
C GLU A 51 -9.63 -0.49 -11.65
N ALA A 52 -9.53 0.12 -10.46
CA ALA A 52 -10.65 0.77 -9.77
C ALA A 52 -11.22 2.01 -10.49
N THR A 53 -10.52 2.54 -11.49
CA THR A 53 -10.97 3.70 -12.28
C THR A 53 -11.76 3.27 -13.53
N ILE A 54 -11.62 2.03 -13.98
CA ILE A 54 -12.31 1.50 -15.18
C ILE A 54 -13.73 1.00 -14.84
N ASP A 55 -13.99 0.63 -13.59
CA ASP A 55 -15.28 0.11 -13.12
C ASP A 55 -16.18 1.20 -12.48
N ARG A 56 -16.22 2.41 -13.05
CA ARG A 56 -17.02 3.53 -12.53
C ARG A 56 -17.87 4.24 -13.59
#